data_AF-A0A0B1TTL0-F1
#
_entry.id   AF-A0A0B1TTL0-F1
#
_cell.length_a   1.000
_cell.length_b   1.000
_cell.length_c   1.000
_cell.angle_alpha   90.00
_cell.angle_beta   90.00
_cell.angle_gamma   90.00
#
_symmetry.space_group_name_H-M   'P 1'
#
loop_
_entity.id
_entity.type
_entity.pdbx_description
1 polymer ?
#
loop_
_entity_poly.entity_id
_entity_poly.type
_entity_poly.pdbx_seq_one_letter_code
_entity_poly.pdbx_strand_id
1 'polypeptide(L)'
;MSEAWVTLATNDGYAQGALVLAHSLKAVGTSKKLHCMVTNYVSQRLRAELEAQFDAVSLVDVLDSNDQENLALINRPDLGVTFTKLHCWRLTQYSKCVFLDADTMVRWVSVL
;
A
#
# COMPACT_ATOMS: atom_id res chain seq x y z
N MET A 1 3.01 -21.40 -4.11
CA MET A 1 2.82 -19.94 -4.24
C MET A 1 2.60 -19.38 -2.84
N SER A 2 3.12 -18.19 -2.55
CA SER A 2 2.92 -17.54 -1.25
C SER A 2 1.64 -16.69 -1.24
N GLU A 3 1.18 -16.33 -0.05
CA GLU A 3 0.10 -15.36 0.17
C GLU A 3 0.68 -14.08 0.77
N ALA A 4 0.05 -12.93 0.51
CA ALA A 4 0.56 -11.63 0.93
C ALA A 4 -0.50 -10.65 1.44
N TRP A 5 -0.09 -9.78 2.36
CA TRP A 5 -0.71 -8.48 2.61
C TRP A 5 -0.14 -7.47 1.62
N VAL A 6 -1.01 -6.77 0.90
CA VAL A 6 -0.64 -5.81 -0.12
C VAL A 6 -1.12 -4.43 0.29
N THR A 7 -0.28 -3.41 0.11
CA THR A 7 -0.66 -2.00 0.28
C THR A 7 -0.09 -1.15 -0.87
N LEU A 8 -0.54 0.09 -0.98
CA LEU A 8 -0.07 1.07 -1.95
C LEU A 8 0.30 2.38 -1.25
N ALA A 9 1.51 2.86 -1.47
CA ALA A 9 1.93 4.20 -1.09
C ALA A 9 2.15 5.07 -2.34
N THR A 10 1.30 6.06 -2.54
CA THR A 10 1.33 6.93 -3.72
C THR A 10 2.13 8.21 -3.52
N ASN A 11 2.55 8.51 -2.29
CA ASN A 11 3.36 9.65 -1.89
C ASN A 11 3.96 9.40 -0.50
N ASP A 12 4.76 10.35 -0.01
CA ASP A 12 5.44 10.24 1.29
C ASP A 12 4.50 10.12 2.49
N GLY A 13 3.34 10.78 2.46
CA GLY A 13 2.35 10.68 3.54
C GLY A 13 1.77 9.26 3.64
N TYR A 14 1.40 8.66 2.51
CA TYR A 14 0.95 7.27 2.50
C TYR A 14 2.08 6.27 2.75
N ALA A 15 3.34 6.61 2.42
CA ALA A 15 4.49 5.77 2.77
C ALA A 15 4.69 5.67 4.29
N GLN A 16 4.45 6.76 5.04
CA GLN A 16 4.43 6.71 6.50
C GLN A 16 3.32 5.80 7.03
N GLY A 17 2.12 5.89 6.48
CA GLY A 17 1.01 4.99 6.81
C GLY A 17 1.34 3.51 6.53
N ALA A 18 1.95 3.23 5.37
CA ALA A 18 2.39 1.89 5.01
C ALA A 18 3.44 1.33 5.98
N LEU A 19 4.36 2.16 6.50
CA LEU A 19 5.32 1.75 7.54
C LEU A 19 4.61 1.39 8.86
N VAL A 20 3.61 2.17 9.26
CA VAL A 20 2.76 1.87 10.45
C VAL A 20 2.02 0.55 10.23
N LEU A 21 1.41 0.35 9.07
CA LEU A 21 0.71 -0.88 8.71
C LEU A 21 1.65 -2.10 8.78
N ALA A 22 2.84 -2.01 8.17
CA ALA A 22 3.83 -3.09 8.21
C ALA A 22 4.25 -3.43 9.64
N HIS A 23 4.54 -2.42 10.46
CA HIS A 23 4.86 -2.62 11.87
C HIS A 23 3.71 -3.31 12.61
N SER A 24 2.46 -2.87 12.38
CA SER A 24 1.27 -3.42 13.04
C SER A 24 1.00 -4.89 12.66
N LEU A 25 1.19 -5.25 11.39
CA LEU A 25 1.07 -6.63 10.91
C LEU A 25 2.15 -7.54 11.51
N LYS A 26 3.39 -7.05 11.61
CA LYS A 26 4.49 -7.77 12.29
C LYS A 26 4.23 -7.94 13.78
N ALA A 27 3.70 -6.91 14.44
CA ALA A 27 3.38 -6.94 15.87
C ALA A 27 2.29 -7.98 16.19
N VAL A 28 1.36 -8.24 15.26
CA VAL A 28 0.39 -9.34 15.41
C VAL A 28 0.91 -10.71 14.96
N GLY A 29 2.18 -10.82 14.60
CA GLY A 29 2.82 -12.09 14.26
C GLY A 29 2.36 -12.69 12.92
N THR A 30 2.06 -11.86 11.92
CA THR A 30 1.71 -12.38 10.58
C THR A 30 2.78 -13.33 10.05
N SER A 31 2.34 -14.46 9.47
CA SER A 31 3.19 -15.38 8.72
C SER A 31 3.18 -15.13 7.21
N LYS A 32 2.34 -14.19 6.74
CA LYS A 32 2.17 -13.85 5.32
C LYS A 32 3.16 -12.77 4.90
N LYS A 33 3.50 -12.76 3.60
CA LYS A 33 4.41 -11.77 3.03
C LYS A 33 3.82 -10.36 3.08
N LEU A 34 4.67 -9.35 3.21
CA LEU A 34 4.31 -7.95 3.10
C LEU A 34 4.78 -7.39 1.76
N HIS A 35 3.87 -6.88 0.94
CA HIS A 35 4.19 -6.26 -0.34
C HIS A 35 3.68 -4.81 -0.38
N CYS A 36 4.58 -3.86 -0.64
CA CYS A 36 4.21 -2.46 -0.84
C CYS A 36 4.38 -2.09 -2.32
N MET A 37 3.30 -1.67 -2.98
CA MET A 37 3.40 -0.99 -4.26
C MET A 37 3.69 0.49 -4.00
N VAL A 38 4.60 1.09 -4.76
CA VAL A 38 4.95 2.52 -4.63
C VAL A 38 4.92 3.20 -5.98
N THR A 39 4.53 4.47 -6.02
CA THR A 39 4.68 5.32 -7.21
C THR A 39 6.05 6.00 -7.20
N ASN A 40 6.37 6.72 -8.27
CA ASN A 40 7.54 7.58 -8.38
C ASN A 40 7.48 8.85 -7.50
N TYR A 41 6.36 9.12 -6.84
CA TYR A 41 6.20 10.26 -5.93
C TYR A 41 6.60 9.95 -4.48
N VAL A 42 6.98 8.71 -4.18
CA VAL A 42 7.60 8.36 -2.89
C VAL A 42 9.09 8.67 -2.95
N SER A 43 9.57 9.47 -2.00
CA SER A 43 10.97 9.87 -1.90
C SER A 43 11.88 8.65 -1.73
N GLN A 44 13.11 8.75 -2.25
CA GLN A 44 14.09 7.67 -2.15
C GLN A 44 14.36 7.27 -0.70
N ARG A 45 14.34 8.24 0.22
CA ARG A 45 14.49 7.99 1.67
C ARG A 45 13.39 7.07 2.18
N LEU A 46 12.12 7.41 1.97
CA LEU A 46 11.02 6.57 2.46
C LEU A 46 10.92 5.25 1.70
N ARG A 47 11.32 5.21 0.43
CA ARG A 47 11.42 3.97 -0.33
C ARG A 47 12.41 3.00 0.29
N ALA A 48 13.58 3.49 0.73
CA ALA A 48 14.57 2.66 1.42
C ALA A 48 14.04 2.13 2.76
N GLU A 49 13.30 2.94 3.52
CA GLU A 49 12.63 2.49 4.75
C GLU A 49 11.57 1.42 4.46
N LEU A 50 10.76 1.58 3.41
CA LEU A 50 9.79 0.57 2.97
C LEU A 50 10.50 -0.73 2.56
N GLU A 51 11.58 -0.64 1.81
CA GLU A 51 12.39 -1.81 1.40
C GLU A 51 13.02 -2.54 2.60
N ALA A 52 13.32 -1.83 3.69
CA ALA A 52 13.78 -2.43 4.95
C ALA A 52 12.66 -3.11 5.74
N GLN A 53 11.41 -2.67 5.59
CA GLN A 53 10.28 -3.17 6.39
C GLN A 53 9.39 -4.18 5.66
N PHE A 54 9.27 -4.13 4.33
CA PHE A 54 8.45 -5.04 3.54
C PHE A 54 9.29 -6.18 2.95
N ASP A 55 8.67 -7.33 2.68
CA ASP A 55 9.34 -8.42 1.96
C ASP A 55 9.58 -8.08 0.48
N ALA A 56 8.75 -7.21 -0.09
CA ALA A 56 8.87 -6.74 -1.46
C ALA A 56 8.31 -5.31 -1.61
N VAL A 57 9.00 -4.51 -2.41
CA VAL A 57 8.55 -3.18 -2.82
C VAL A 57 8.60 -3.10 -4.35
N SER A 58 7.46 -2.82 -4.99
CA SER A 58 7.37 -2.69 -6.46
C SER A 58 7.09 -1.25 -6.86
N LEU A 59 7.83 -0.73 -7.85
CA LEU A 59 7.45 0.52 -8.51
C LEU A 59 6.27 0.22 -9.44
N VAL A 60 5.21 1.01 -9.36
CA VAL A 60 4.08 0.94 -10.28
C VAL A 60 3.84 2.30 -10.91
N ASP A 61 3.45 2.27 -12.18
CA ASP A 61 3.05 3.48 -12.90
C ASP A 61 1.74 4.01 -12.31
N VAL A 62 1.62 5.33 -12.31
CA VAL A 62 0.39 6.01 -11.89
C VAL A 62 -0.66 5.78 -12.96
N LEU A 63 -1.72 5.08 -12.61
CA LEU A 63 -2.94 5.01 -13.41
C LEU A 63 -3.87 6.13 -12.95
N ASP A 64 -3.87 7.22 -13.71
CA ASP A 64 -4.77 8.34 -13.50
C ASP A 64 -6.16 8.01 -14.05
N SER A 65 -7.17 8.19 -13.20
CA SER A 65 -8.58 8.11 -13.58
C SER A 65 -9.03 9.18 -14.58
N ASN A 66 -8.22 10.23 -14.77
CA ASN A 66 -8.54 11.43 -15.55
C ASN A 66 -9.84 12.13 -15.12
N ASP A 67 -10.32 11.86 -13.91
CA ASP A 67 -11.58 12.38 -13.37
C ASP A 67 -11.38 13.65 -12.53
N GLN A 68 -10.68 14.62 -13.11
CA GLN A 68 -10.25 15.82 -12.37
C GLN A 68 -11.43 16.66 -11.84
N GLU A 69 -12.55 16.69 -12.57
CA GLU A 69 -13.74 17.44 -12.18
C GLU A 69 -14.44 16.84 -10.95
N ASN A 70 -14.68 15.52 -10.91
CA ASN A 70 -15.31 14.89 -9.75
C ASN A 70 -14.37 14.86 -8.54
N LEU A 71 -13.06 14.73 -8.75
CA LEU A 71 -12.06 14.74 -7.67
C LEU A 71 -11.93 16.13 -7.03
N ALA A 72 -12.04 17.20 -7.82
CA ALA A 72 -12.10 18.56 -7.32
C ALA A 72 -13.37 18.80 -6.48
N LEU A 73 -14.51 18.25 -6.90
CA LEU A 73 -15.78 18.36 -6.16
C LEU A 73 -15.72 17.77 -4.74
N ILE A 74 -14.92 16.72 -4.53
CA ILE A 74 -14.72 16.09 -3.21
C ILE A 74 -13.45 16.56 -2.48
N ASN A 75 -12.75 17.58 -3.00
CA ASN A 75 -11.47 18.08 -2.47
C ASN A 75 -10.39 16.99 -2.31
N ARG A 76 -10.35 16.00 -3.20
CA ARG A 76 -9.37 14.91 -3.19
C ARG A 76 -8.70 14.71 -4.54
N PRO A 77 -7.98 15.71 -5.08
CA PRO A 77 -7.24 15.57 -6.34
C PRO A 77 -6.19 14.45 -6.30
N ASP A 78 -5.75 14.04 -5.11
CA ASP A 78 -4.85 12.91 -4.87
C ASP A 78 -5.47 11.53 -5.19
N LEU A 79 -6.81 11.44 -5.26
CA LEU A 79 -7.52 10.21 -5.61
C LEU A 79 -7.55 9.95 -7.12
N GLY A 80 -6.93 10.80 -7.97
CA GLY A 80 -6.70 10.50 -9.39
C GLY A 80 -5.98 9.16 -9.59
N VAL A 81 -5.20 8.77 -8.58
CA VAL A 81 -4.41 7.55 -8.49
C VAL A 81 -5.25 6.31 -8.13
N THR A 82 -6.59 6.40 -8.06
CA THR A 82 -7.50 5.31 -7.64
C THR A 82 -7.27 4.03 -8.44
N PHE A 83 -7.03 4.13 -9.76
CA PHE A 83 -6.79 2.94 -10.58
C PHE A 83 -5.40 2.33 -10.37
N THR A 84 -4.45 3.04 -9.77
CA THR A 84 -3.11 2.49 -9.47
C THR A 84 -3.21 1.33 -8.49
N LYS A 85 -4.22 1.33 -7.59
CA LYS A 85 -4.52 0.19 -6.71
C LYS A 85 -4.73 -1.10 -7.50
N LEU A 86 -5.27 -1.01 -8.73
CA LEU A 86 -5.56 -2.17 -9.56
C LEU A 86 -4.29 -2.94 -10.01
N HIS A 87 -3.10 -2.33 -9.89
CA HIS A 87 -1.86 -3.07 -10.13
C HIS A 87 -1.66 -4.26 -9.18
N CYS A 88 -2.37 -4.32 -8.04
CA CYS A 88 -2.30 -5.48 -7.15
C CYS A 88 -2.76 -6.80 -7.81
N TRP A 89 -3.65 -6.74 -8.82
CA TRP A 89 -4.07 -7.93 -9.59
C TRP A 89 -2.98 -8.46 -10.52
N ARG A 90 -1.91 -7.70 -10.77
CA ARG A 90 -0.74 -8.17 -11.55
C ARG A 90 0.28 -8.94 -10.71
N LEU A 91 0.09 -9.01 -9.39
CA LEU A 91 1.00 -9.71 -8.46
C LEU A 91 0.79 -11.23 -8.51
N THR A 92 0.99 -11.82 -9.69
CA THR A 92 0.72 -13.23 -10.01
C THR A 92 1.69 -14.22 -9.35
N GLN A 93 2.77 -13.73 -8.71
CA GLN A 93 3.64 -14.55 -7.87
C GLN A 93 2.95 -15.04 -6.58
N TYR A 94 1.83 -14.41 -6.19
CA TYR A 94 1.04 -14.80 -5.03
C TYR A 94 -0.21 -15.57 -5.46
N SER A 95 -0.59 -16.59 -4.68
CA SER A 95 -1.84 -17.32 -4.91
C SER A 95 -3.07 -16.58 -4.38
N LYS A 96 -2.88 -15.69 -3.41
CA LYS A 96 -3.93 -14.86 -2.81
C LYS A 96 -3.30 -13.65 -2.14
N CYS A 97 -3.98 -12.51 -2.25
CA CYS A 97 -3.62 -11.28 -1.57
C CYS A 97 -4.80 -10.76 -0.76
N VAL A 98 -4.52 -10.09 0.36
CA VAL A 98 -5.46 -9.19 1.01
C VAL A 98 -4.91 -7.78 0.89
N PHE A 99 -5.66 -6.91 0.22
CA PHE A 99 -5.29 -5.51 0.07
C PHE A 99 -5.77 -4.71 1.28
N LEU A 100 -4.88 -3.93 1.87
CA LEU A 100 -5.15 -3.01 2.96
C LEU A 100 -4.66 -1.62 2.56
N ASP A 101 -5.52 -0.62 2.66
CA ASP A 101 -5.12 0.77 2.42
C ASP A 101 -4.07 1.22 3.46
N ALA A 102 -3.18 2.12 3.04
CA ALA A 102 -2.07 2.59 3.86
C ALA A 102 -2.52 3.41 5.08
N ASP A 103 -3.79 3.82 5.15
CA ASP A 103 -4.42 4.48 6.29
C ASP A 103 -5.10 3.49 7.26
N THR A 104 -4.87 2.19 7.08
CA THR A 104 -5.32 1.14 8.01
C THR A 104 -4.23 0.76 9.01
N MET A 105 -4.65 0.23 10.16
CA MET A 105 -3.76 -0.33 11.18
C MET A 105 -4.35 -1.63 11.71
N VAL A 106 -3.52 -2.66 11.83
CA VAL A 106 -3.92 -3.96 12.38
C VAL A 106 -3.62 -3.98 13.87
N ARG A 107 -4.60 -4.36 14.69
CA ARG A 107 -4.43 -4.49 16.13
C ARG A 107 -4.96 -5.82 16.61
N TRP A 108 -4.35 -6.34 17.68
CA TRP A 108 -5.00 -7.33 18.51
C TRP A 108 -6.23 -6.70 19.17
N VAL A 109 -7.37 -7.36 19.04
CA VAL A 109 -8.54 -7.05 19.86
C VAL A 109 -8.73 -8.24 20.79
N SER A 110 -8.44 -8.05 22.08
CA SER A 110 -8.88 -9.01 23.10
C SER A 110 -10.39 -8.84 23.22
N VAL A 111 -11.13 -9.85 22.75
CA VAL A 111 -12.54 -9.98 23.11
C VAL A 111 -12.52 -10.57 24.52
N LEU A 112 -12.76 -9.71 25.51
CA LEU A 112 -13.20 -10.15 26.83
C LEU A 112 -14.61 -10.73 26.71
#